data_AF-A0A151Z4E7-F1
#
_entry.id   AF-A0A151Z4E7-F1
#
_cell.length_a   1.000
_cell.length_b   1.000
_cell.length_c   1.000
_cell.angle_alpha   90.00
_cell.angle_beta   90.00
_cell.angle_gamma   90.00
#
_symmetry.space_group_name_H-M   'P 1'
#
loop_
_entity.id
_entity.type
_entity.pdbx_description
1 polymer ?
#
loop_
_entity_poly.entity_id
_entity_poly.type
_entity_poly.pdbx_seq_one_letter_code
_entity_poly.pdbx_strand_id
1 'polypeptide(L)'
;MINRNLRIIKNSIGFRYYCQSNGVNSGTTIIKRPPYKILFFGTDQVSINTLKALHNNQKQIDSKYSNLVSELQVVCPKSDKKELVEEYAKDNQIKIHYPDAITGMKNFTVPPSTSDSDSQFDLAVVVSFGYFIPKKVLNEFKYGGINMHPSLLPRHRGAAPIYHTILSGDEEAGVSIIGLHAEKFDAGNILMQVKHEIPKDILYTPLLKELSLLGSDCVMKTLEQFPRFYRDSITQSENGKTQANKVDKTMTKLEFANKTMNEIWTLYRAFSDNIGIYSMSYSKKYKTEKRLWIKGMVVPPTSNAFESSKNSQEIYSQLEKDALPLLEKKQKIQDIPYGGYFIEIDNKDKNSLWKGIMWIRCKDGWIGVTHVYEEGKKNDRVKSSEFLFGKGIVSPLSDAIVPPSQVLL
;
A
#
# COMPACT_ATOMS: atom_id res chain seq x y z
N MET A 1 15.05 7.26 -27.13
CA MET A 1 15.21 6.10 -28.03
C MET A 1 14.96 4.82 -27.23
N ILE A 2 13.92 4.08 -27.60
CA ILE A 2 13.41 2.91 -26.86
C ILE A 2 14.35 1.73 -27.13
N ASN A 3 15.07 1.27 -26.11
CA ASN A 3 15.93 0.10 -26.21
C ASN A 3 15.07 -1.17 -26.22
N ARG A 4 14.80 -1.69 -27.42
CA ARG A 4 14.05 -2.93 -27.69
C ARG A 4 14.90 -4.16 -27.38
N ASN A 5 14.99 -4.58 -26.11
CA ASN A 5 15.51 -5.91 -25.74
C ASN A 5 14.95 -6.38 -24.39
N LEU A 6 13.62 -6.55 -24.30
CA LEU A 6 12.95 -7.22 -23.18
C LEU A 6 12.43 -8.58 -23.66
N ARG A 7 12.97 -9.68 -23.13
CA ARG A 7 12.43 -11.03 -23.39
C ARG A 7 11.28 -11.32 -22.43
N ILE A 8 10.09 -11.49 -22.98
CA ILE A 8 8.88 -11.88 -22.24
C ILE A 8 8.97 -13.38 -21.95
N ILE A 9 8.99 -13.77 -20.68
CA ILE A 9 8.74 -15.15 -20.26
C ILE A 9 7.30 -15.21 -19.76
N LYS A 10 6.38 -15.79 -20.54
CA LYS A 10 5.02 -16.11 -20.07
C LYS A 10 5.09 -17.36 -19.18
N ASN A 11 4.40 -17.36 -18.05
CA ASN A 11 4.00 -18.60 -17.37
C ASN A 11 2.49 -18.57 -17.09
N SER A 12 1.90 -19.71 -16.73
CA SER A 12 0.46 -20.02 -16.63
C SER A 12 -0.41 -19.11 -15.74
N ILE A 13 0.17 -18.10 -15.07
CA ILE A 13 -0.51 -17.17 -14.15
C ILE A 13 -0.48 -15.71 -14.68
N GLY A 14 -0.06 -15.48 -15.94
CA GLY A 14 -0.26 -14.18 -16.61
C GLY A 14 0.70 -13.03 -16.21
N PHE A 15 1.63 -13.24 -15.28
CA PHE A 15 2.64 -12.21 -14.92
C PHE A 15 3.72 -12.02 -16.00
N ARG A 16 4.11 -10.76 -16.25
CA ARG A 16 5.22 -10.38 -17.14
C ARG A 16 6.50 -10.16 -16.33
N TYR A 17 7.52 -10.97 -16.58
CA TYR A 17 8.85 -10.83 -15.99
C TYR A 17 9.76 -10.03 -16.91
N TYR A 18 10.56 -9.09 -16.36
CA TYR A 18 11.53 -8.32 -17.11
C TYR A 18 12.95 -8.57 -16.58
N CYS A 19 13.87 -8.96 -17.46
CA CYS A 19 15.31 -9.04 -17.19
C CYS A 19 16.02 -8.47 -18.42
N GLN A 20 16.88 -7.46 -18.23
CA GLN A 20 17.74 -6.92 -19.30
C GLN A 20 19.13 -7.57 -19.19
N SER A 21 19.58 -8.22 -20.27
CA SER A 21 20.95 -8.68 -20.38
C SER A 21 21.81 -7.54 -20.93
N ASN A 22 22.71 -6.96 -20.13
CA ASN A 22 23.91 -6.26 -20.61
C ASN A 22 24.89 -5.99 -19.45
N GLY A 23 26.15 -6.44 -19.60
CA GLY A 23 27.30 -5.95 -18.84
C GLY A 23 27.82 -6.88 -17.74
N VAL A 24 28.92 -7.59 -18.03
CA VAL A 24 29.64 -8.49 -17.13
C VAL A 24 30.36 -7.69 -16.03
N ASN A 25 30.05 -7.96 -14.76
CA ASN A 25 30.92 -7.57 -13.64
C ASN A 25 31.93 -8.70 -13.35
N SER A 26 33.21 -8.36 -13.44
CA SER A 26 34.37 -9.25 -13.40
C SER A 26 34.84 -9.57 -11.98
N GLY A 27 33.99 -10.24 -11.21
CA GLY A 27 34.34 -10.85 -9.93
C GLY A 27 33.44 -12.05 -9.70
N THR A 28 33.82 -13.21 -10.23
CA THR A 28 32.96 -14.40 -10.21
C THR A 28 32.97 -15.05 -8.83
N THR A 29 32.26 -14.47 -7.87
CA THR A 29 31.79 -15.20 -6.70
C THR A 29 30.96 -16.38 -7.20
N ILE A 30 31.45 -17.60 -7.02
CA ILE A 30 30.73 -18.82 -7.41
C ILE A 30 29.64 -19.05 -6.35
N ILE A 31 28.41 -18.72 -6.71
CA ILE A 31 27.23 -18.94 -5.86
C ILE A 31 26.76 -20.38 -6.05
N LYS A 32 26.64 -21.12 -4.95
CA LYS A 32 26.09 -22.49 -4.99
C LYS A 32 24.62 -22.48 -5.43
N ARG A 33 24.15 -23.60 -5.96
CA ARG A 33 22.72 -23.84 -6.18
C ARG A 33 22.01 -24.16 -4.85
N PRO A 34 20.68 -24.00 -4.74
CA PRO A 34 19.92 -24.40 -3.57
C PRO A 34 20.15 -25.89 -3.20
N PRO A 35 19.90 -26.29 -1.94
CA PRO A 35 19.22 -25.50 -0.91
C PRO A 35 20.14 -24.51 -0.16
N TYR A 36 19.52 -23.46 0.38
CA TYR A 36 20.17 -22.37 1.11
C TYR A 36 19.81 -22.37 2.60
N LYS A 37 20.78 -21.97 3.42
CA LYS A 37 20.61 -21.63 4.84
C LYS A 37 20.25 -20.16 4.92
N ILE A 38 19.04 -19.86 5.40
CA ILE A 38 18.46 -18.52 5.36
C ILE A 38 18.24 -18.00 6.78
N LEU A 39 18.73 -16.78 7.03
CA LEU A 39 18.28 -15.96 8.15
C LEU A 39 17.27 -14.95 7.61
N PHE A 40 16.01 -15.09 8.02
CA PHE A 40 14.91 -14.24 7.57
C PHE A 40 14.73 -13.04 8.51
N PHE A 41 14.54 -11.84 7.95
CA PHE A 41 14.33 -10.60 8.70
C PHE A 41 13.00 -9.97 8.29
N GLY A 42 12.06 -9.83 9.23
CA GLY A 42 10.75 -9.22 8.96
C GLY A 42 9.87 -9.14 10.20
N THR A 43 8.75 -8.41 10.11
CA THR A 43 7.83 -8.19 11.24
C THR A 43 6.36 -8.28 10.86
N ASP A 44 5.99 -7.72 9.71
CA ASP A 44 4.62 -7.32 9.40
C ASP A 44 3.88 -8.21 8.38
N GLN A 45 2.72 -7.72 7.92
CA GLN A 45 1.85 -8.36 6.94
C GLN A 45 2.48 -8.50 5.53
N VAL A 46 3.48 -7.68 5.20
CA VAL A 46 4.23 -7.81 3.94
C VAL A 46 5.20 -8.99 4.05
N SER A 47 5.86 -9.12 5.19
CA SER A 47 6.90 -10.13 5.40
C SER A 47 6.37 -11.55 5.68
N ILE A 48 5.18 -11.68 6.29
CA ILE A 48 4.65 -12.97 6.74
C ILE A 48 4.44 -13.98 5.61
N ASN A 49 4.01 -13.54 4.44
CA ASN A 49 3.79 -14.43 3.30
C ASN A 49 5.10 -15.02 2.77
N THR A 50 6.20 -14.27 2.85
CA THR A 50 7.53 -14.77 2.50
C THR A 50 8.03 -15.77 3.53
N LEU A 51 7.88 -15.49 4.82
CA LEU A 51 8.27 -16.42 5.88
C LEU A 51 7.52 -17.76 5.76
N LYS A 52 6.21 -17.72 5.50
CA LYS A 52 5.39 -18.91 5.26
C LYS A 52 5.90 -19.73 4.08
N ALA A 53 6.20 -19.08 2.96
CA ALA A 53 6.71 -19.76 1.77
C ALA A 53 8.08 -20.41 2.00
N LEU A 54 9.00 -19.72 2.68
CA LEU A 54 10.31 -20.27 3.04
C LEU A 54 10.18 -21.47 3.98
N HIS A 55 9.33 -21.38 5.01
CA HIS A 55 9.10 -22.46 5.96
C HIS A 55 8.45 -23.68 5.30
N ASN A 56 7.41 -23.47 4.48
CA ASN A 56 6.75 -24.55 3.74
C ASN A 56 7.70 -25.25 2.77
N ASN A 57 8.57 -24.50 2.10
CA ASN A 57 9.61 -25.07 1.24
C ASN A 57 10.62 -25.89 2.05
N GLN A 58 11.08 -25.40 3.20
CA GLN A 58 11.97 -26.15 4.09
C GLN A 58 11.34 -27.48 4.53
N LYS A 59 10.04 -27.47 4.88
CA LYS A 59 9.27 -28.65 5.27
C LYS A 59 8.84 -29.53 4.10
N GLN A 60 9.14 -29.15 2.86
CA GLN A 60 8.71 -29.83 1.63
C GLN A 60 7.18 -30.03 1.55
N ILE A 61 6.40 -29.04 2.02
CA ILE A 61 4.93 -29.09 2.02
C ILE A 61 4.35 -28.59 0.68
N ASP A 62 5.02 -27.66 0.01
CA ASP A 62 4.59 -27.07 -1.27
C ASP A 62 5.35 -27.68 -2.46
N SER A 63 4.63 -28.04 -3.52
CA SER A 63 5.19 -28.60 -4.75
C SER A 63 5.65 -27.55 -5.77
N LYS A 64 5.24 -26.28 -5.60
CA LYS A 64 5.59 -25.21 -6.55
C LYS A 64 7.09 -24.94 -6.59
N TYR A 65 7.72 -24.96 -5.42
CA TYR A 65 9.16 -24.82 -5.24
C TYR A 65 9.63 -25.94 -4.33
N SER A 66 10.61 -26.72 -4.76
CA SER A 66 11.15 -27.84 -3.98
C SER A 66 12.62 -27.60 -3.61
N ASN A 67 13.01 -27.97 -2.39
CA ASN A 67 14.41 -28.02 -1.96
C ASN A 67 15.20 -26.70 -2.13
N LEU A 68 14.60 -25.55 -1.80
CA LEU A 68 15.28 -24.24 -1.85
C LEU A 68 15.89 -23.84 -0.51
N VAL A 69 15.30 -24.26 0.61
CA VAL A 69 15.68 -23.87 1.97
C VAL A 69 16.08 -25.11 2.78
N SER A 70 17.33 -25.19 3.23
CA SER A 70 17.81 -26.26 4.10
C SER A 70 17.68 -25.89 5.58
N GLU A 71 17.86 -24.61 5.90
CA GLU A 71 17.74 -24.08 7.25
C GLU A 71 17.04 -22.73 7.22
N LEU A 72 16.17 -22.49 8.20
CA LEU A 72 15.46 -21.23 8.38
C LEU A 72 15.51 -20.82 9.86
N GLN A 73 16.02 -19.63 10.12
CA GLN A 73 15.89 -18.95 11.41
C GLN A 73 15.33 -17.53 11.15
N VAL A 74 14.78 -16.89 12.18
CA VAL A 74 14.09 -15.59 12.07
C VAL A 74 14.76 -14.55 12.96
N VAL A 75 14.86 -13.32 12.45
CA VAL A 75 15.19 -12.12 13.20
C VAL A 75 14.00 -11.18 13.13
N CYS A 76 13.44 -10.84 14.29
CA CYS A 76 12.39 -9.82 14.40
C CYS A 76 12.65 -8.97 15.66
N PRO A 77 12.45 -7.65 15.63
CA PRO A 77 12.53 -6.80 16.81
C PRO A 77 11.44 -7.19 17.81
N LYS A 78 11.74 -7.08 19.11
CA LYS A 78 10.69 -7.22 20.13
C LYS A 78 9.72 -6.04 20.03
N SER A 79 8.44 -6.36 20.10
CA SER A 79 7.35 -5.38 20.12
C SER A 79 6.43 -5.75 21.28
N ASP A 80 5.91 -4.74 21.97
CA ASP A 80 4.84 -4.95 22.97
C ASP A 80 3.51 -5.34 22.30
N LYS A 81 3.43 -5.23 20.96
CA LYS A 81 2.29 -5.63 20.16
C LYS A 81 2.52 -7.03 19.60
N LYS A 82 1.43 -7.74 19.33
CA LYS A 82 1.49 -9.00 18.57
C LYS A 82 1.99 -8.73 17.15
N GLU A 83 3.20 -9.18 16.84
CA GLU A 83 3.80 -9.12 15.50
C GLU A 83 3.59 -10.46 14.79
N LEU A 84 3.16 -10.40 13.52
CA LEU A 84 2.74 -11.57 12.76
C LEU A 84 3.87 -12.58 12.54
N VAL A 85 5.08 -12.09 12.29
CA VAL A 85 6.27 -12.94 12.09
C VAL A 85 6.67 -13.66 13.37
N GLU A 86 6.68 -12.96 14.50
CA GLU A 86 7.07 -13.55 15.79
C GLU A 86 6.05 -14.62 16.22
N GLU A 87 4.75 -14.33 16.12
CA GLU A 87 3.68 -15.29 16.44
C GLU A 87 3.77 -16.54 15.57
N TYR A 88 3.90 -16.37 14.25
CA TYR A 88 4.05 -17.51 13.34
C TYR A 88 5.31 -18.33 13.62
N ALA A 89 6.44 -17.68 13.89
CA ALA A 89 7.69 -18.39 14.20
C ALA A 89 7.59 -19.17 15.51
N LYS A 90 6.94 -18.63 16.55
CA LYS A 90 6.68 -19.35 17.81
C LYS A 90 5.79 -20.57 17.58
N ASP A 91 4.67 -20.38 16.88
CA ASP A 91 3.69 -21.45 16.62
C ASP A 91 4.29 -22.61 15.83
N ASN A 92 5.27 -22.32 14.97
CA ASN A 92 5.94 -23.29 14.11
C ASN A 92 7.32 -23.74 14.63
N GLN A 93 7.70 -23.30 15.84
CA GLN A 93 8.98 -23.64 16.48
C GLN A 93 10.21 -23.27 15.63
N ILE A 94 10.12 -22.17 14.88
CA ILE A 94 11.25 -21.60 14.13
C ILE A 94 12.08 -20.79 15.11
N LYS A 95 13.40 -20.98 15.13
CA LYS A 95 14.30 -20.26 16.04
C LYS A 95 14.28 -18.75 15.76
N ILE A 96 14.03 -17.96 16.81
CA ILE A 96 13.90 -16.51 16.75
C ILE A 96 15.08 -15.83 17.44
N HIS A 97 15.57 -14.75 16.84
CA HIS A 97 16.58 -13.86 17.39
C HIS A 97 16.06 -12.44 17.41
N TYR A 98 16.47 -11.69 18.43
CA TYR A 98 16.03 -10.33 18.63
C TYR A 98 17.24 -9.39 18.52
N PRO A 99 17.18 -8.35 17.68
CA PRO A 99 18.14 -7.26 17.78
C PRO A 99 18.00 -6.54 19.12
N ASP A 100 19.02 -5.77 19.48
CA ASP A 100 19.00 -4.98 20.70
C ASP A 100 17.89 -3.92 20.64
N ALA A 101 17.16 -3.73 21.73
CA ALA A 101 16.01 -2.83 21.76
C ALA A 101 16.39 -1.36 21.58
N ILE A 102 17.62 -0.97 21.97
CA ILE A 102 18.08 0.42 21.94
C ILE A 102 18.92 0.69 20.70
N THR A 103 19.87 -0.20 20.41
CA THR A 103 20.88 -0.04 19.37
C THR A 103 20.54 -0.78 18.07
N GLY A 104 19.44 -1.53 18.04
CA GLY A 104 18.95 -2.25 16.87
C GLY A 104 19.98 -3.23 16.34
N MET A 105 20.31 -3.10 15.06
CA MET A 105 21.27 -3.98 14.37
C MET A 105 22.74 -3.59 14.58
N LYS A 106 23.03 -2.47 15.24
CA LYS A 106 24.40 -1.93 15.34
C LYS A 106 25.38 -2.93 15.96
N ASN A 107 24.94 -3.65 16.99
CA ASN A 107 25.73 -4.65 17.73
C ASN A 107 25.23 -6.08 17.51
N PHE A 108 24.34 -6.29 16.53
CA PHE A 108 23.84 -7.61 16.22
C PHE A 108 24.96 -8.47 15.63
N THR A 109 25.04 -9.72 16.08
CA THR A 109 25.94 -10.75 15.53
C THR A 109 25.07 -11.82 14.90
N VAL A 110 25.43 -12.29 13.71
CA VAL A 110 24.67 -13.35 13.04
C VAL A 110 24.80 -14.62 13.87
N PRO A 111 23.67 -15.24 14.27
CA PRO A 111 23.71 -16.50 15.01
C PRO A 111 24.32 -17.61 14.14
N PRO A 112 24.92 -18.64 14.74
CA PRO A 112 25.40 -19.78 13.97
C PRO A 112 24.23 -20.55 13.36
N SER A 113 24.41 -20.96 12.11
CA SER A 113 23.65 -22.05 11.49
C SER A 113 23.86 -23.34 12.28
N THR A 114 22.83 -24.17 12.34
CA THR A 114 22.85 -25.43 13.10
C THR A 114 22.77 -26.68 12.22
N SER A 115 22.72 -26.53 10.89
CA SER A 115 22.51 -27.66 9.99
C SER A 115 23.76 -28.49 9.68
N ASP A 116 24.96 -27.90 9.74
CA ASP A 116 26.22 -28.56 9.39
C ASP A 116 27.41 -27.94 10.14
N SER A 117 28.64 -28.42 9.85
CA SER A 117 29.88 -27.91 10.46
C SER A 117 30.21 -26.48 10.05
N ASP A 118 29.57 -25.97 9.00
CA ASP A 118 29.75 -24.61 8.52
C ASP A 118 28.72 -23.71 9.21
N SER A 119 29.16 -22.96 10.23
CA SER A 119 28.25 -22.15 11.03
C SER A 119 27.67 -20.93 10.29
N GLN A 120 28.04 -20.68 9.03
CA GLN A 120 27.61 -19.49 8.31
C GLN A 120 26.30 -19.69 7.54
N PHE A 121 25.37 -18.74 7.66
CA PHE A 121 24.21 -18.64 6.77
C PHE A 121 24.62 -18.26 5.34
N ASP A 122 23.89 -18.78 4.35
CA ASP A 122 24.18 -18.46 2.95
C ASP A 122 23.63 -17.07 2.58
N LEU A 123 22.42 -16.74 3.03
CA LEU A 123 21.71 -15.50 2.68
C LEU A 123 20.91 -14.90 3.84
N ALA A 124 20.95 -13.58 3.95
CA ALA A 124 19.89 -12.82 4.61
C ALA A 124 18.72 -12.59 3.63
N VAL A 125 17.50 -12.91 4.04
CA VAL A 125 16.28 -12.56 3.29
C VAL A 125 15.51 -11.53 4.10
N VAL A 126 15.51 -10.28 3.62
CA VAL A 126 14.91 -9.14 4.31
C VAL A 126 13.59 -8.78 3.63
N VAL A 127 12.54 -8.65 4.43
CA VAL A 127 11.23 -8.17 3.97
C VAL A 127 10.61 -7.33 5.07
N SER A 128 10.42 -6.03 4.83
CA SER A 128 9.76 -5.11 5.77
C SER A 128 10.23 -5.23 7.24
N PHE A 129 11.56 -5.19 7.46
CA PHE A 129 12.16 -5.38 8.78
C PHE A 129 12.30 -4.09 9.60
N GLY A 130 12.31 -2.92 8.93
CA GLY A 130 12.37 -1.60 9.58
C GLY A 130 13.75 -1.15 10.08
N TYR A 131 14.74 -2.04 10.18
CA TYR A 131 16.12 -1.70 10.54
C TYR A 131 17.06 -1.80 9.35
N PHE A 132 18.08 -0.92 9.34
CA PHE A 132 19.21 -1.04 8.43
C PHE A 132 20.07 -2.25 8.82
N ILE A 133 20.54 -3.02 7.84
CA ILE A 133 21.49 -4.13 8.06
C ILE A 133 22.91 -3.60 7.86
N PRO A 134 23.72 -3.43 8.93
CA PRO A 134 25.05 -2.87 8.80
C PRO A 134 25.98 -3.78 7.99
N LYS A 135 26.97 -3.17 7.34
CA LYS A 135 28.00 -3.90 6.57
C LYS A 135 28.63 -5.06 7.35
N LYS A 136 28.91 -4.88 8.64
CA LYS A 136 29.48 -5.93 9.50
C LYS A 136 28.59 -7.18 9.53
N VAL A 137 27.30 -7.00 9.76
CA VAL A 137 26.30 -8.08 9.78
C VAL A 137 26.15 -8.70 8.39
N LEU A 138 26.11 -7.88 7.33
CA LEU A 138 25.96 -8.36 5.96
C LEU A 138 27.15 -9.24 5.52
N ASN A 139 28.37 -8.90 5.95
CA ASN A 139 29.59 -9.65 5.66
C ASN A 139 29.65 -11.01 6.37
N GLU A 140 28.81 -11.24 7.38
CA GLU A 140 28.69 -12.55 8.05
C GLU A 140 27.84 -13.55 7.25
N PHE A 141 27.31 -13.18 6.08
CA PHE A 141 26.63 -14.11 5.15
C PHE A 141 27.51 -14.41 3.94
N LYS A 142 27.51 -15.66 3.46
CA LYS A 142 28.35 -16.08 2.32
C LYS A 142 28.10 -15.29 1.05
N TYR A 143 26.82 -15.00 0.77
CA TYR A 143 26.40 -14.32 -0.45
C TYR A 143 25.70 -12.98 -0.16
N GLY A 144 25.90 -12.43 1.05
CA GLY A 144 25.20 -11.24 1.52
C GLY A 144 23.71 -11.50 1.73
N GLY A 145 22.85 -10.71 1.11
CA GLY A 145 21.42 -10.88 1.26
C GLY A 145 20.60 -10.15 0.21
N ILE A 146 19.31 -10.49 0.18
CA ILE A 146 18.31 -9.89 -0.69
C ILE A 146 17.24 -9.18 0.12
N ASN A 147 16.65 -8.14 -0.45
CA ASN A 147 15.48 -7.44 0.07
C ASN A 147 14.33 -7.52 -0.93
N MET A 148 13.12 -7.79 -0.44
CA MET A 148 11.89 -7.60 -1.22
C MET A 148 11.34 -6.20 -0.96
N HIS A 149 11.25 -5.40 -2.01
CA HIS A 149 10.73 -4.04 -1.95
C HIS A 149 9.46 -3.91 -2.81
N PRO A 150 8.30 -3.52 -2.25
CA PRO A 150 7.03 -3.49 -2.98
C PRO A 150 6.87 -2.18 -3.78
N SER A 151 7.85 -1.89 -4.63
CA SER A 151 7.74 -0.91 -5.71
C SER A 151 8.57 -1.32 -6.93
N LEU A 152 8.37 -0.61 -8.04
CA LEU A 152 9.22 -0.66 -9.22
C LEU A 152 10.43 0.28 -9.03
N LEU A 153 11.47 -0.20 -8.35
CA LEU A 153 12.71 0.54 -8.14
C LEU A 153 13.33 0.99 -9.48
N PRO A 154 13.91 2.21 -9.56
CA PRO A 154 14.30 3.08 -8.44
C PRO A 154 13.17 3.96 -7.84
N ARG A 155 11.93 3.86 -8.34
CA ARG A 155 10.79 4.63 -7.83
C ARG A 155 10.40 4.15 -6.43
N HIS A 156 10.05 5.09 -5.56
CA HIS A 156 9.53 4.87 -4.20
C HIS A 156 10.47 4.09 -3.27
N ARG A 157 11.76 4.45 -3.23
CA ARG A 157 12.68 3.93 -2.20
C ARG A 157 12.25 4.42 -0.82
N GLY A 158 12.35 3.59 0.23
CA GLY A 158 12.08 3.98 1.60
C GLY A 158 10.92 3.23 2.26
N ALA A 159 10.38 3.82 3.32
CA ALA A 159 9.56 3.12 4.31
C ALA A 159 8.10 2.88 3.91
N ALA A 160 7.54 3.63 2.96
CA ALA A 160 6.10 3.58 2.65
C ALA A 160 5.76 3.45 1.14
N PRO A 161 6.44 2.59 0.36
CA PRO A 161 6.32 2.53 -1.10
C PRO A 161 4.89 2.37 -1.63
N ILE A 162 4.07 1.53 -0.99
CA ILE A 162 2.71 1.24 -1.44
C ILE A 162 1.81 2.47 -1.28
N TYR A 163 1.96 3.23 -0.17
CA TYR A 163 1.26 4.50 -0.01
C TYR A 163 1.64 5.47 -1.11
N HIS A 164 2.95 5.66 -1.35
CA HIS A 164 3.43 6.61 -2.35
C HIS A 164 3.08 6.21 -3.78
N THR A 165 2.96 4.91 -4.05
CA THR A 165 2.44 4.39 -5.33
C THR A 165 1.00 4.89 -5.57
N ILE A 166 0.12 4.74 -4.57
CA ILE A 166 -1.26 5.24 -4.66
C ILE A 166 -1.29 6.77 -4.71
N LEU A 167 -0.56 7.44 -3.80
CA LEU A 167 -0.55 8.90 -3.65
C LEU A 167 -0.01 9.63 -4.87
N SER A 168 0.90 9.01 -5.62
CA SER A 168 1.44 9.58 -6.86
C SER A 168 0.51 9.35 -8.06
N GLY A 169 -0.59 8.62 -7.88
CA GLY A 169 -1.51 8.27 -8.96
C GLY A 169 -0.91 7.30 -9.97
N ASP A 170 0.03 6.44 -9.54
CA ASP A 170 0.66 5.47 -10.43
C ASP A 170 -0.40 4.50 -10.98
N GLU A 171 -0.23 4.08 -12.24
CA GLU A 171 -1.12 3.09 -12.88
C GLU A 171 -0.62 1.66 -12.69
N GLU A 172 0.68 1.51 -12.43
CA GLU A 172 1.34 0.25 -12.19
C GLU A 172 2.07 0.30 -10.84
N ALA A 173 1.85 -0.72 -10.03
CA ALA A 173 2.67 -1.07 -8.90
C ALA A 173 3.69 -2.13 -9.34
N GLY A 174 4.43 -2.67 -8.37
CA GLY A 174 5.23 -3.86 -8.61
C GLY A 174 6.08 -4.23 -7.42
N VAL A 175 6.86 -5.27 -7.61
CA VAL A 175 7.83 -5.75 -6.62
C VAL A 175 9.20 -5.82 -7.26
N SER A 176 10.21 -5.39 -6.52
CA SER A 176 11.62 -5.55 -6.85
C SER A 176 12.29 -6.44 -5.80
N ILE A 177 13.04 -7.45 -6.26
CA ILE A 177 14.00 -8.17 -5.43
C ILE A 177 15.37 -7.57 -5.72
N ILE A 178 16.01 -7.03 -4.68
CA ILE A 178 17.31 -6.36 -4.78
C ILE A 178 18.33 -7.01 -3.86
N GLY A 179 19.61 -6.81 -4.14
CA GLY A 179 20.67 -7.09 -3.17
C GLY A 179 20.62 -6.07 -2.03
N LEU A 180 21.09 -6.45 -0.84
CA LEU A 180 21.29 -5.49 0.25
C LEU A 180 22.52 -4.62 -0.03
N HIS A 181 22.38 -3.31 0.16
CA HIS A 181 23.48 -2.37 0.04
C HIS A 181 24.03 -2.01 1.42
N ALA A 182 25.34 -2.04 1.58
CA ALA A 182 26.03 -1.86 2.86
C ALA A 182 25.91 -0.47 3.52
N GLU A 183 25.29 0.51 2.84
CA GLU A 183 25.25 1.92 3.28
C GLU A 183 23.91 2.62 3.02
N LYS A 184 23.08 2.11 2.09
CA LYS A 184 21.89 2.81 1.61
C LYS A 184 20.70 1.86 1.59
N PHE A 185 19.55 2.32 2.09
CA PHE A 185 18.29 1.58 1.93
C PHE A 185 17.87 1.53 0.45
N ASP A 186 17.33 0.38 0.06
CA ASP A 186 16.66 0.14 -1.23
C ASP A 186 17.47 0.51 -2.47
N ALA A 187 18.81 0.50 -2.36
CA ALA A 187 19.73 0.98 -3.38
C ALA A 187 20.62 -0.11 -3.99
N GLY A 188 20.46 -1.38 -3.57
CA GLY A 188 21.23 -2.47 -4.17
C GLY A 188 20.76 -2.81 -5.58
N ASN A 189 21.56 -3.61 -6.27
CA ASN A 189 21.25 -4.04 -7.64
C ASN A 189 19.92 -4.79 -7.68
N ILE A 190 19.15 -4.58 -8.75
CA ILE A 190 17.91 -5.30 -9.01
C ILE A 190 18.26 -6.68 -9.56
N LEU A 191 17.84 -7.73 -8.85
CA LEU A 191 17.93 -9.12 -9.30
C LEU A 191 16.71 -9.49 -10.15
N MET A 192 15.53 -9.01 -9.75
CA MET A 192 14.25 -9.33 -10.37
C MET A 192 13.26 -8.21 -10.12
N GLN A 193 12.40 -7.91 -11.11
CA GLN A 193 11.33 -6.94 -10.96
C GLN A 193 10.08 -7.41 -11.72
N VAL A 194 8.91 -7.27 -11.09
CA VAL A 194 7.62 -7.67 -11.66
C VAL A 194 6.61 -6.54 -11.48
N LYS A 195 5.88 -6.23 -12.55
CA LYS A 195 4.81 -5.23 -12.56
C LYS A 195 3.48 -5.83 -12.11
N HIS A 196 2.64 -4.98 -11.53
CA HIS A 196 1.29 -5.28 -11.12
C HIS A 196 0.38 -4.10 -11.50
N GLU A 197 -0.66 -4.33 -12.29
CA GLU A 197 -1.64 -3.26 -12.59
C GLU A 197 -2.39 -2.87 -11.33
N ILE A 198 -2.65 -1.56 -11.17
CA ILE A 198 -3.40 -1.04 -10.03
C ILE A 198 -4.84 -0.80 -10.48
N PRO A 199 -5.82 -1.58 -9.98
CA PRO A 199 -7.23 -1.28 -10.24
C PRO A 199 -7.56 0.15 -9.74
N LYS A 200 -8.31 0.92 -10.54
CA LYS A 200 -8.53 2.35 -10.27
C LYS A 200 -9.29 2.60 -8.95
N ASP A 201 -10.04 1.63 -8.47
CA ASP A 201 -10.80 1.68 -7.22
C ASP A 201 -10.15 0.92 -6.04
N ILE A 202 -8.99 0.30 -6.24
CA ILE A 202 -8.32 -0.46 -5.18
C ILE A 202 -7.92 0.46 -4.02
N LEU A 203 -8.14 -0.03 -2.80
CA LEU A 203 -7.65 0.62 -1.58
C LEU A 203 -6.29 0.05 -1.19
N TYR A 204 -5.63 0.67 -0.22
CA TYR A 204 -4.30 0.27 0.23
C TYR A 204 -4.23 -1.17 0.74
N THR A 205 -5.16 -1.63 1.57
CA THR A 205 -5.05 -2.95 2.24
C THR A 205 -5.16 -4.12 1.25
N PRO A 206 -6.09 -4.10 0.28
CA PRO A 206 -6.09 -5.08 -0.81
C PRO A 206 -4.79 -5.05 -1.64
N LEU A 207 -4.30 -3.86 -2.03
CA LEU A 207 -3.05 -3.74 -2.79
C LEU A 207 -1.84 -4.28 -2.01
N LEU A 208 -1.77 -3.99 -0.71
CA LEU A 208 -0.77 -4.54 0.20
C LEU A 208 -0.75 -6.07 0.18
N LYS A 209 -1.93 -6.69 0.24
CA LYS A 209 -2.08 -8.15 0.22
C LYS A 209 -1.62 -8.74 -1.12
N GLU A 210 -2.02 -8.12 -2.23
CA GLU A 210 -1.62 -8.54 -3.57
C GLU A 210 -0.10 -8.46 -3.77
N LEU A 211 0.51 -7.32 -3.44
CA LEU A 211 1.97 -7.11 -3.58
C LEU A 211 2.77 -7.98 -2.60
N SER A 212 2.25 -8.25 -1.40
CA SER A 212 2.86 -9.17 -0.43
C SER A 212 2.92 -10.60 -0.98
N LEU A 213 1.83 -11.09 -1.58
CA LEU A 213 1.79 -12.42 -2.21
C LEU A 213 2.71 -12.49 -3.44
N LEU A 214 2.64 -11.49 -4.31
CA LEU A 214 3.53 -11.38 -5.48
C LEU A 214 5.00 -11.34 -5.05
N GLY A 215 5.32 -10.59 -4.00
CA GLY A 215 6.68 -10.46 -3.51
C GLY A 215 7.22 -11.74 -2.90
N SER A 216 6.40 -12.49 -2.16
CA SER A 216 6.76 -13.83 -1.68
C SER A 216 7.13 -14.76 -2.84
N ASP A 217 6.31 -14.79 -3.91
CA ASP A 217 6.60 -15.56 -5.11
C ASP A 217 7.91 -15.14 -5.79
N CYS A 218 8.13 -13.81 -5.89
CA CYS A 218 9.36 -13.27 -6.46
C CYS A 218 10.60 -13.65 -5.65
N VAL A 219 10.52 -13.69 -4.31
CA VAL A 219 11.61 -14.16 -3.45
C VAL A 219 11.92 -15.63 -3.73
N MET A 220 10.89 -16.49 -3.74
CA MET A 220 11.07 -17.93 -3.98
C MET A 220 11.68 -18.20 -5.37
N LYS A 221 11.18 -17.53 -6.41
CA LYS A 221 11.75 -17.60 -7.76
C LYS A 221 13.18 -17.07 -7.82
N THR A 222 13.47 -16.02 -7.06
CA THR A 222 14.83 -15.48 -6.97
C THR A 222 15.78 -16.50 -6.35
N LEU A 223 15.37 -17.18 -5.28
CA LEU A 223 16.18 -18.23 -4.64
C LEU A 223 16.42 -19.41 -5.60
N GLU A 224 15.40 -19.86 -6.32
CA GLU A 224 15.52 -20.95 -7.30
C GLU A 224 16.62 -20.68 -8.35
N GLN A 225 16.70 -19.44 -8.85
CA GLN A 225 17.66 -19.05 -9.90
C GLN A 225 18.72 -18.06 -9.41
N PHE A 226 19.04 -18.09 -8.12
CA PHE A 226 19.85 -17.05 -7.48
C PHE A 226 21.23 -16.84 -8.14
N PRO A 227 22.02 -17.88 -8.50
CA PRO A 227 23.30 -17.67 -9.17
C PRO A 227 23.19 -16.89 -10.48
N ARG A 228 22.10 -17.12 -11.24
CA ARG A 228 21.83 -16.43 -12.50
C ARG A 228 21.41 -14.99 -12.24
N PHE A 229 20.41 -14.75 -11.38
CA PHE A 229 19.91 -13.41 -11.12
C PHE A 229 20.92 -12.52 -10.40
N TYR A 230 21.79 -13.09 -9.57
CA TYR A 230 22.89 -12.35 -8.97
C TYR A 230 23.89 -11.87 -10.03
N ARG A 231 24.34 -12.77 -10.91
CA ARG A 231 25.26 -12.45 -12.01
C ARG A 231 24.68 -11.43 -12.97
N ASP A 232 23.40 -11.59 -13.30
CA ASP A 232 22.68 -10.74 -14.27
C ASP A 232 22.04 -9.51 -13.59
N SER A 233 22.37 -9.22 -12.33
CA SER A 233 21.76 -8.12 -11.57
C SER A 233 22.17 -6.75 -12.12
N ILE A 234 21.25 -5.79 -12.02
CA ILE A 234 21.39 -4.48 -12.67
C ILE A 234 21.46 -3.37 -11.63
N THR A 235 22.47 -2.51 -11.74
CA THR A 235 22.56 -1.29 -10.93
C THR A 235 21.36 -0.38 -11.21
N GLN A 236 20.70 0.09 -10.16
CA GLN A 236 19.55 0.98 -10.31
C GLN A 236 19.94 2.30 -10.99
N SER A 237 19.10 2.80 -11.89
CA SER A 237 19.25 4.14 -12.47
C SER A 237 18.98 5.24 -11.44
N GLU A 238 19.60 6.40 -11.61
CA GLU A 238 19.18 7.62 -10.90
C GLU A 238 17.95 8.26 -11.56
N ASN A 239 17.68 7.98 -12.84
CA ASN A 239 16.48 8.43 -13.52
C ASN A 239 15.24 7.71 -12.96
N GLY A 240 14.20 8.47 -12.61
CA GLY A 240 12.95 7.94 -12.06
C GLY A 240 13.00 7.59 -10.57
N LYS A 241 14.12 7.86 -9.90
CA LYS A 241 14.27 7.68 -8.46
C LYS A 241 13.40 8.66 -7.68
N THR A 242 12.57 8.12 -6.79
CA THR A 242 11.74 8.89 -5.85
C THR A 242 11.82 8.30 -4.45
N GLN A 243 11.46 9.10 -3.45
CA GLN A 243 11.46 8.70 -2.04
C GLN A 243 10.03 8.46 -1.55
N ALA A 244 9.86 7.40 -0.78
CA ALA A 244 8.64 7.00 -0.12
C ALA A 244 8.82 7.10 1.40
N ASN A 245 8.82 8.34 1.89
CA ASN A 245 8.94 8.63 3.31
C ASN A 245 7.79 8.02 4.10
N LYS A 246 8.03 7.70 5.37
CA LYS A 246 7.02 7.18 6.29
C LYS A 246 5.80 8.10 6.32
N VAL A 247 4.61 7.51 6.20
CA VAL A 247 3.34 8.24 6.32
C VAL A 247 3.00 8.46 7.79
N ASP A 248 2.34 9.58 8.08
CA ASP A 248 1.86 9.92 9.42
C ASP A 248 0.36 10.27 9.42
N LYS A 249 -0.22 10.37 10.62
CA LYS A 249 -1.66 10.64 10.80
C LYS A 249 -2.08 12.02 10.29
N THR A 250 -1.18 13.00 10.24
CA THR A 250 -1.50 14.36 9.76
C THR A 250 -1.83 14.36 8.27
N MET A 251 -1.28 13.41 7.51
CA MET A 251 -1.58 13.21 6.09
C MET A 251 -3.01 12.73 5.83
N THR A 252 -3.74 12.31 6.87
CA THR A 252 -5.10 11.76 6.74
C THR A 252 -6.22 12.80 6.90
N LYS A 253 -5.86 14.08 7.12
CA LYS A 253 -6.83 15.17 7.10
C LYS A 253 -7.23 15.47 5.65
N LEU A 254 -8.52 15.36 5.37
CA LEU A 254 -9.12 15.64 4.07
C LEU A 254 -9.72 17.04 4.05
N GLU A 255 -9.15 17.89 3.20
CA GLU A 255 -9.62 19.26 2.97
C GLU A 255 -10.34 19.35 1.62
N PHE A 256 -11.64 19.06 1.63
CA PHE A 256 -12.47 19.05 0.42
C PHE A 256 -12.42 20.37 -0.35
N ALA A 257 -12.38 21.50 0.36
CA ALA A 257 -12.42 22.83 -0.23
C ALA A 257 -11.20 23.15 -1.12
N ASN A 258 -10.05 22.54 -0.83
CA ASN A 258 -8.77 22.87 -1.43
C ASN A 258 -8.28 21.82 -2.43
N LYS A 259 -9.05 20.77 -2.67
CA LYS A 259 -8.64 19.61 -3.47
C LYS A 259 -9.61 19.33 -4.61
N THR A 260 -9.08 18.71 -5.65
CA THR A 260 -9.82 18.12 -6.77
C THR A 260 -10.44 16.78 -6.37
N MET A 261 -11.42 16.30 -7.15
CA MET A 261 -12.01 14.97 -6.99
C MET A 261 -10.94 13.88 -6.98
N ASN A 262 -9.96 13.98 -7.88
CA ASN A 262 -8.89 12.99 -8.01
C ASN A 262 -7.92 12.99 -6.81
N GLU A 263 -7.56 14.16 -6.28
CA GLU A 263 -6.73 14.27 -5.08
C GLU A 263 -7.45 13.70 -3.85
N ILE A 264 -8.74 14.01 -3.69
CA ILE A 264 -9.58 13.48 -2.61
C ILE A 264 -9.67 11.96 -2.71
N TRP A 265 -9.95 11.44 -3.91
CA TRP A 265 -10.04 10.00 -4.16
C TRP A 265 -8.72 9.29 -3.89
N THR A 266 -7.61 9.89 -4.29
CA THR A 266 -6.27 9.35 -4.06
C THR A 266 -5.95 9.24 -2.57
N LEU A 267 -6.26 10.26 -1.77
CA LEU A 267 -6.14 10.19 -0.31
C LEU A 267 -7.06 9.13 0.30
N TYR A 268 -8.30 9.04 -0.19
CA TYR A 268 -9.25 8.02 0.26
C TYR A 268 -8.72 6.60 0.00
N ARG A 269 -8.24 6.32 -1.22
CA ARG A 269 -7.63 5.02 -1.56
C ARG A 269 -6.42 4.69 -0.69
N ALA A 270 -5.56 5.68 -0.42
CA ALA A 270 -4.35 5.48 0.35
C ALA A 270 -4.62 5.22 1.83
N PHE A 271 -5.64 5.83 2.44
CA PHE A 271 -5.74 5.87 3.91
C PHE A 271 -7.04 5.29 4.51
N SER A 272 -8.14 5.23 3.77
CA SER A 272 -9.47 5.01 4.36
C SER A 272 -9.64 3.67 5.09
N ASP A 273 -9.00 2.60 4.60
CA ASP A 273 -9.15 1.23 5.07
C ASP A 273 -8.04 0.78 6.04
N ASN A 274 -7.10 1.66 6.36
CA ASN A 274 -5.95 1.37 7.22
C ASN A 274 -5.86 2.35 8.40
N ILE A 275 -5.40 3.58 8.18
CA ILE A 275 -5.26 4.64 9.19
C ILE A 275 -6.60 5.33 9.43
N GLY A 276 -7.43 5.40 8.40
CA GLY A 276 -8.67 6.17 8.34
C GLY A 276 -8.41 7.59 7.85
N ILE A 277 -9.40 8.15 7.16
CA ILE A 277 -9.36 9.52 6.64
C ILE A 277 -10.48 10.32 7.30
N TYR A 278 -10.21 11.58 7.66
CA TYR A 278 -11.17 12.43 8.34
C TYR A 278 -11.15 13.85 7.79
N SER A 279 -12.27 14.55 7.89
CA SER A 279 -12.34 15.99 7.72
C SER A 279 -12.75 16.62 9.04
N MET A 280 -12.52 17.92 9.21
CA MET A 280 -13.05 18.62 10.37
C MET A 280 -14.49 19.09 10.02
N SER A 281 -15.32 19.26 11.04
CA SER A 281 -16.68 19.77 10.88
C SER A 281 -17.11 20.52 12.13
N TYR A 282 -17.45 21.80 11.98
CA TYR A 282 -17.92 22.62 13.08
C TYR A 282 -19.34 22.25 13.52
N SER A 283 -19.54 22.03 14.80
CA SER A 283 -20.86 21.82 15.40
C SER A 283 -21.40 23.11 15.97
N LYS A 284 -22.48 23.65 15.38
CA LYS A 284 -23.18 24.81 15.94
C LYS A 284 -23.76 24.54 17.33
N LYS A 285 -24.32 23.32 17.53
CA LYS A 285 -24.88 22.91 18.83
C LYS A 285 -23.86 22.96 19.97
N TYR A 286 -22.64 22.51 19.70
CA TYR A 286 -21.57 22.44 20.70
C TYR A 286 -20.54 23.56 20.58
N LYS A 287 -20.69 24.46 19.60
CA LYS A 287 -19.77 25.54 19.24
C LYS A 287 -18.31 25.10 19.14
N THR A 288 -18.05 23.91 18.61
CA THR A 288 -16.70 23.30 18.53
C THR A 288 -16.51 22.52 17.24
N GLU A 289 -15.26 22.39 16.79
CA GLU A 289 -14.90 21.51 15.69
C GLU A 289 -14.82 20.06 16.13
N LYS A 290 -15.26 19.15 15.25
CA LYS A 290 -15.21 17.71 15.47
C LYS A 290 -14.64 17.01 14.26
N ARG A 291 -13.93 15.90 14.47
CA ARG A 291 -13.50 15.03 13.38
C ARG A 291 -14.68 14.23 12.86
N LEU A 292 -14.88 14.33 11.54
CA LEU A 292 -15.79 13.51 10.77
C LEU A 292 -14.98 12.52 9.95
N TRP A 293 -14.94 11.27 10.39
CA TRP A 293 -14.28 10.18 9.69
C TRP A 293 -15.11 9.75 8.48
N ILE A 294 -14.45 9.59 7.34
CA ILE A 294 -15.07 9.16 6.09
C ILE A 294 -14.87 7.64 5.96
N LYS A 295 -15.98 6.90 5.83
CA LYS A 295 -16.00 5.43 5.81
C LYS A 295 -16.52 4.83 4.51
N GLY A 296 -17.04 5.67 3.62
CA GLY A 296 -17.55 5.26 2.33
C GLY A 296 -17.63 6.44 1.37
N MET A 297 -17.15 6.25 0.15
CA MET A 297 -17.22 7.21 -0.94
C MET A 297 -17.67 6.52 -2.23
N VAL A 298 -18.35 7.27 -3.09
CA VAL A 298 -18.62 6.86 -4.47
C VAL A 298 -17.34 7.06 -5.28
N VAL A 299 -17.00 6.10 -6.15
CA VAL A 299 -15.83 6.22 -7.04
C VAL A 299 -16.07 7.39 -8.01
N PRO A 300 -15.24 8.45 -7.98
CA PRO A 300 -15.45 9.59 -8.86
C PRO A 300 -15.09 9.25 -10.32
N PRO A 301 -15.78 9.84 -11.31
CA PRO A 301 -15.38 9.82 -12.71
C PRO A 301 -14.18 10.75 -12.91
N THR A 302 -12.99 10.30 -12.52
CA THR A 302 -11.77 11.09 -12.78
C THR A 302 -11.33 10.91 -14.23
N SER A 303 -10.62 11.89 -14.79
CA SER A 303 -10.20 11.92 -16.21
C SER A 303 -9.39 10.70 -16.68
N ASN A 304 -8.87 9.89 -15.75
CA ASN A 304 -8.15 8.63 -16.01
C ASN A 304 -8.92 7.37 -15.58
N ALA A 305 -10.22 7.47 -15.27
CA ALA A 305 -11.06 6.38 -14.75
C ALA A 305 -12.37 6.26 -15.57
N PHE A 306 -12.26 5.91 -16.85
CA PHE A 306 -13.41 5.42 -17.61
C PHE A 306 -13.86 4.00 -17.21
N GLU A 307 -13.20 3.39 -16.22
CA GLU A 307 -13.57 2.12 -15.57
C GLU A 307 -13.93 2.30 -14.09
N SER A 308 -14.63 3.37 -13.71
CA SER A 308 -15.36 3.34 -12.45
C SER A 308 -16.43 2.23 -12.50
N SER A 309 -16.74 1.59 -11.36
CA SER A 309 -17.77 0.54 -11.33
C SER A 309 -19.05 1.04 -12.02
N LYS A 310 -19.71 0.20 -12.83
CA LYS A 310 -20.91 0.57 -13.60
C LYS A 310 -21.95 1.32 -12.74
N ASN A 311 -22.08 0.91 -11.48
CA ASN A 311 -22.92 1.56 -10.48
C ASN A 311 -22.47 2.99 -10.13
N SER A 312 -21.17 3.25 -9.95
CA SER A 312 -20.67 4.62 -9.69
C SER A 312 -20.88 5.55 -10.88
N GLN A 313 -20.71 5.06 -12.11
CA GLN A 313 -21.00 5.83 -13.32
C GLN A 313 -22.47 6.22 -13.36
N GLU A 314 -23.37 5.27 -13.14
CA GLU A 314 -24.82 5.52 -13.09
C GLU A 314 -25.20 6.53 -12.00
N ILE A 315 -24.59 6.44 -10.80
CA ILE A 315 -24.79 7.41 -9.71
C ILE A 315 -24.40 8.83 -10.15
N TYR A 316 -23.20 9.00 -10.73
CA TYR A 316 -22.72 10.31 -11.17
C TYR A 316 -23.53 10.86 -12.36
N SER A 317 -23.94 10.00 -13.30
CA SER A 317 -24.81 10.42 -14.41
C SER A 317 -26.19 10.88 -13.92
N GLN A 318 -26.80 10.20 -12.93
CA GLN A 318 -28.06 10.67 -12.34
C GLN A 318 -27.87 11.95 -11.51
N LEU A 319 -26.74 12.11 -10.80
CA LEU A 319 -26.40 13.36 -10.12
C LEU A 319 -26.41 14.54 -11.10
N GLU A 320 -25.71 14.40 -12.23
CA GLU A 320 -25.60 15.45 -13.25
C GLU A 320 -26.92 15.74 -13.96
N LYS A 321 -27.70 14.70 -14.26
CA LYS A 321 -28.97 14.84 -14.99
C LYS A 321 -30.12 15.35 -14.12
N ASP A 322 -30.17 14.91 -12.86
CA ASP A 322 -31.33 15.11 -12.01
C ASP A 322 -31.04 16.13 -10.91
N ALA A 323 -30.01 15.90 -10.09
CA ALA A 323 -29.79 16.67 -8.86
C ALA A 323 -29.20 18.06 -9.11
N LEU A 324 -28.18 18.18 -9.96
CA LEU A 324 -27.50 19.46 -10.19
C LEU A 324 -28.42 20.50 -10.86
N PRO A 325 -29.25 20.17 -11.87
CA PRO A 325 -30.19 21.12 -12.45
C PRO A 325 -31.27 21.59 -11.45
N LEU A 326 -31.69 20.71 -10.54
CA LEU A 326 -32.63 21.08 -9.47
C LEU A 326 -31.99 22.04 -8.47
N LEU A 327 -30.75 21.76 -8.08
CA LEU A 327 -29.98 22.61 -7.19
C LEU A 327 -29.79 24.00 -7.80
N GLU A 328 -29.42 24.08 -9.09
CA GLU A 328 -29.22 25.34 -9.83
C GLU A 328 -30.49 26.21 -9.91
N LYS A 329 -31.67 25.59 -10.06
CA LYS A 329 -32.96 26.32 -10.04
C LYS A 329 -33.27 26.96 -8.69
N LYS A 330 -32.84 26.34 -7.58
CA LYS A 330 -33.15 26.80 -6.21
C LYS A 330 -32.10 27.76 -5.66
N GLN A 331 -30.85 27.53 -6.00
CA GLN A 331 -29.69 28.33 -5.60
C GLN A 331 -28.68 28.27 -6.74
N LYS A 332 -28.01 29.36 -7.07
CA LYS A 332 -26.93 29.26 -8.07
C LYS A 332 -25.90 28.28 -7.53
N ILE A 333 -25.68 27.16 -8.22
CA ILE A 333 -24.70 26.13 -7.84
C ILE A 333 -23.33 26.78 -7.55
N GLN A 334 -23.01 27.83 -8.31
CA GLN A 334 -21.79 28.62 -8.19
C GLN A 334 -21.62 29.28 -6.81
N ASP A 335 -22.71 29.56 -6.09
CA ASP A 335 -22.70 30.21 -4.78
C ASP A 335 -22.40 29.25 -3.61
N ILE A 336 -22.43 27.92 -3.85
CA ILE A 336 -22.06 26.93 -2.83
C ILE A 336 -20.53 26.93 -2.70
N PRO A 337 -19.92 27.31 -1.58
CA PRO A 337 -18.46 27.34 -1.48
C PRO A 337 -17.86 25.94 -1.67
N TYR A 338 -16.58 25.84 -2.03
CA TYR A 338 -15.87 24.55 -1.95
C TYR A 338 -15.85 24.05 -0.50
N GLY A 339 -16.04 22.75 -0.30
CA GLY A 339 -16.35 22.16 1.01
C GLY A 339 -17.82 22.33 1.41
N GLY A 340 -18.63 23.06 0.66
CA GLY A 340 -20.08 23.04 0.81
C GLY A 340 -20.66 21.68 0.44
N TYR A 341 -21.78 21.29 1.04
CA TYR A 341 -22.41 20.00 0.75
C TYR A 341 -23.92 20.08 0.67
N PHE A 342 -24.51 19.10 -0.03
CA PHE A 342 -25.95 18.85 -0.04
C PHE A 342 -26.22 17.36 0.17
N ILE A 343 -27.41 17.03 0.67
CA ILE A 343 -27.88 15.65 0.78
C ILE A 343 -29.40 15.62 0.64
N GLU A 344 -29.90 14.68 -0.16
CA GLU A 344 -31.34 14.41 -0.26
C GLU A 344 -31.69 13.19 0.57
N ILE A 345 -32.70 13.33 1.43
CA ILE A 345 -33.13 12.29 2.39
C ILE A 345 -34.60 11.89 2.21
N ASP A 346 -35.34 12.57 1.33
CA ASP A 346 -36.73 12.22 1.02
C ASP A 346 -36.79 10.98 0.09
N ASN A 347 -37.37 9.90 0.65
CA ASN A 347 -37.52 8.58 0.04
C ASN A 347 -38.71 8.46 -0.94
N LYS A 348 -39.38 9.54 -1.32
CA LYS A 348 -40.54 9.49 -2.25
C LYS A 348 -40.25 8.84 -3.61
N ASP A 349 -39.03 8.99 -4.12
CA ASP A 349 -38.57 8.25 -5.30
C ASP A 349 -37.44 7.32 -4.90
N LYS A 350 -37.76 6.02 -4.92
CA LYS A 350 -36.89 4.90 -4.50
C LYS A 350 -35.87 4.49 -5.58
N ASN A 351 -36.00 4.99 -6.81
CA ASN A 351 -35.13 4.60 -7.93
C ASN A 351 -33.89 5.51 -8.08
N SER A 352 -33.84 6.59 -7.31
CA SER A 352 -32.77 7.58 -7.39
C SER A 352 -31.51 7.11 -6.65
N LEU A 353 -30.41 6.94 -7.39
CA LEU A 353 -29.16 6.39 -6.88
C LEU A 353 -28.28 7.41 -6.14
N TRP A 354 -28.51 8.70 -6.35
CA TRP A 354 -27.73 9.78 -5.74
C TRP A 354 -28.29 10.24 -4.38
N LYS A 355 -29.49 9.77 -4.00
CA LYS A 355 -30.11 10.09 -2.71
C LYS A 355 -29.44 9.37 -1.54
N GLY A 356 -29.50 9.98 -0.37
CA GLY A 356 -28.85 9.51 0.85
C GLY A 356 -27.32 9.59 0.84
N ILE A 357 -26.73 10.13 -0.24
CA ILE A 357 -25.31 10.40 -0.39
C ILE A 357 -25.06 11.87 -0.07
N MET A 358 -24.04 12.15 0.75
CA MET A 358 -23.59 13.51 1.03
C MET A 358 -22.68 13.96 -0.11
N TRP A 359 -23.18 14.84 -0.96
CA TRP A 359 -22.44 15.40 -2.09
C TRP A 359 -21.71 16.65 -1.66
N ILE A 360 -20.38 16.61 -1.69
CA ILE A 360 -19.51 17.70 -1.25
C ILE A 360 -18.85 18.34 -2.47
N ARG A 361 -18.97 19.66 -2.59
CA ARG A 361 -18.36 20.44 -3.67
C ARG A 361 -16.86 20.52 -3.45
N CYS A 362 -16.08 20.17 -4.46
CA CYS A 362 -14.63 20.31 -4.51
C CYS A 362 -14.22 21.18 -5.71
N LYS A 363 -12.91 21.38 -5.92
CA LYS A 363 -12.40 22.38 -6.90
C LYS A 363 -12.90 22.19 -8.33
N ASP A 364 -13.18 20.96 -8.71
CA ASP A 364 -13.47 20.53 -10.09
C ASP A 364 -14.73 19.66 -10.19
N GLY A 365 -15.56 19.60 -9.13
CA GLY A 365 -16.81 18.83 -9.19
C GLY A 365 -17.41 18.50 -7.82
N TRP A 366 -17.99 17.31 -7.71
CA TRP A 366 -18.68 16.83 -6.51
C TRP A 366 -18.21 15.43 -6.11
N ILE A 367 -17.96 15.24 -4.82
CA ILE A 367 -17.61 13.95 -4.22
C ILE A 367 -18.79 13.41 -3.43
N GLY A 368 -19.18 12.17 -3.71
CA GLY A 368 -20.23 11.48 -2.97
C GLY A 368 -19.66 10.74 -1.76
N VAL A 369 -20.05 11.12 -0.55
CA VAL A 369 -19.73 10.42 0.70
C VAL A 369 -20.96 9.63 1.16
N THR A 370 -20.82 8.31 1.28
CA THR A 370 -21.93 7.41 1.60
C THR A 370 -22.00 7.05 3.09
N HIS A 371 -20.86 7.05 3.78
CA HIS A 371 -20.78 6.71 5.19
C HIS A 371 -19.78 7.60 5.92
N VAL A 372 -20.18 8.03 7.11
CA VAL A 372 -19.37 8.87 7.98
C VAL A 372 -19.47 8.44 9.44
N TYR A 373 -18.59 8.96 10.28
CA TYR A 373 -18.65 8.82 11.72
C TYR A 373 -18.08 10.06 12.41
N GLU A 374 -18.84 10.67 13.33
CA GLU A 374 -18.34 11.74 14.19
C GLU A 374 -17.59 11.14 15.38
N GLU A 375 -16.34 11.56 15.57
CA GLU A 375 -15.48 11.12 16.67
C GLU A 375 -16.18 11.27 18.04
N GLY A 376 -16.16 10.20 18.83
CA GLY A 376 -16.79 10.14 20.15
C GLY A 376 -18.23 9.62 20.17
N LYS A 377 -18.80 9.17 19.04
CA LYS A 377 -20.08 8.45 19.00
C LYS A 377 -19.87 6.93 19.13
N LYS A 378 -20.90 6.17 19.51
CA LYS A 378 -20.78 4.70 19.67
C LYS A 378 -20.68 3.93 18.34
N ASN A 379 -21.36 4.41 17.30
CA ASN A 379 -21.40 3.73 16.00
C ASN A 379 -20.31 4.29 15.11
N ASP A 380 -19.26 3.52 14.85
CA ASP A 380 -18.08 3.90 14.07
C ASP A 380 -18.29 3.93 12.54
N ARG A 381 -19.52 3.64 12.10
CA ARG A 381 -19.99 3.76 10.72
C ARG A 381 -21.50 4.03 10.69
N VAL A 382 -21.88 5.19 10.16
CA VAL A 382 -23.28 5.62 10.00
C VAL A 382 -23.50 6.03 8.55
N LYS A 383 -24.67 5.77 7.98
CA LYS A 383 -24.99 6.28 6.63
C LYS A 383 -24.98 7.80 6.65
N SER A 384 -24.50 8.43 5.59
CA SER A 384 -24.52 9.89 5.50
C SER A 384 -25.93 10.48 5.66
N SER A 385 -26.96 9.77 5.19
CA SER A 385 -28.38 10.12 5.36
C SER A 385 -28.87 10.07 6.81
N GLU A 386 -28.22 9.30 7.67
CA GLU A 386 -28.55 9.15 9.09
C GLU A 386 -27.68 10.07 9.97
N PHE A 387 -26.65 10.70 9.38
CA PHE A 387 -25.83 11.71 10.02
C PHE A 387 -26.60 13.03 10.11
N LEU A 388 -27.65 13.05 10.92
CA LEU A 388 -28.59 14.17 11.02
C LEU A 388 -28.91 14.51 12.47
N PHE A 389 -28.06 15.31 13.10
CA PHE A 389 -28.47 16.12 14.26
C PHE A 389 -27.77 17.49 14.25
N GLY A 390 -28.40 18.48 13.58
CA GLY A 390 -28.18 19.91 13.87
C GLY A 390 -27.17 20.70 13.04
N LYS A 391 -26.91 20.33 11.76
CA LYS A 391 -26.10 21.15 10.83
C LYS A 391 -26.84 21.36 9.51
N GLY A 392 -26.66 22.54 8.91
CA GLY A 392 -27.43 23.00 7.75
C GLY A 392 -27.21 22.11 6.54
N ILE A 393 -28.31 21.54 6.05
CA ILE A 393 -28.40 20.73 4.84
C ILE A 393 -29.13 21.58 3.82
N VAL A 394 -28.58 21.64 2.62
CA VAL A 394 -29.36 22.06 1.45
C VAL A 394 -29.80 20.75 0.80
N SER A 395 -31.10 20.58 0.58
CA SER A 395 -31.62 19.46 -0.22
C SER A 395 -32.09 20.05 -1.56
N PRO A 396 -31.74 19.43 -2.71
CA PRO A 396 -32.19 19.92 -4.01
C PRO A 396 -33.71 19.79 -4.19
N LEU A 397 -34.39 18.88 -3.46
CA LEU A 397 -35.85 18.68 -3.57
C LEU A 397 -36.68 19.43 -2.50
N SER A 398 -36.09 19.79 -1.36
CA SER A 398 -36.77 20.53 -0.27
C SER A 398 -36.68 22.05 -0.44
N ASP A 399 -37.68 22.80 0.03
CA ASP A 399 -37.70 24.28 -0.02
C ASP A 399 -36.82 24.93 1.07
N ALA A 400 -36.19 24.13 1.93
CA ALA A 400 -35.29 24.61 2.98
C ALA A 400 -33.93 25.05 2.40
N ILE A 401 -33.77 26.35 2.17
CA ILE A 401 -32.47 26.98 1.86
C ILE A 401 -31.78 27.35 3.18
N VAL A 402 -30.52 26.96 3.40
CA VAL A 402 -29.70 27.57 4.47
C VAL A 402 -28.22 27.76 4.09
N PRO A 403 -27.79 28.98 3.74
CA PRO A 403 -26.45 29.53 4.01
C PRO A 403 -26.54 30.63 5.11
N PRO A 404 -25.51 30.86 5.96
CA PRO A 404 -24.21 31.44 5.55
C PRO A 404 -22.98 30.81 6.23
N SER A 405 -23.12 29.64 6.88
CA SER A 405 -21.99 28.91 7.48
C SER A 405 -22.18 27.42 7.26
N GLN A 406 -21.94 26.99 6.02
CA GLN A 406 -21.55 25.60 5.80
C GLN A 406 -20.13 25.44 6.35
N VAL A 407 -19.90 24.39 7.14
CA VAL A 407 -18.55 24.04 7.58
C VAL A 407 -18.26 22.61 7.16
N LEU A 408 -17.48 22.48 6.09
CA LEU A 408 -16.35 21.56 6.08
C LEU A 408 -15.08 22.43 6.08
N LEU A 409 -14.68 22.86 7.28
CA LEU A 409 -13.28 23.08 7.60
C LEU A 409 -12.86 21.84 8.34
#